data_AF-Q8CI30-F1
#
_entry.id   AF-Q8CI30-F1
#
_cell.length_a   1.000
_cell.length_b   1.000
_cell.length_c   1.000
_cell.angle_alpha   90.00
_cell.angle_beta   90.00
_cell.angle_gamma   90.00
#
_symmetry.space_group_name_H-M   'P 1'
#
loop_
_entity.id
_entity.type
_entity.pdbx_description
1 polymer ?
#
loop_
_entity_poly.entity_id
_entity_poly.type
_entity_poly.pdbx_seq_one_letter_code
_entity_poly.pdbx_strand_id
1 'polypeptide(L)'
;MFDQFVQFKPPAYLFMHHRPFQPRGPVLPLLTHFADINTFMVQQIIKFTKDLPLFRSLTMEDQISLLKGAAVEILHISLNTTFCLQTENFFCGPLCYKMEDAVHAGFQYEFLESILHFHKNLKGLHLQEPEYVLMAATALFSPGEDHPKAEELWPLPPLPNSRSL
;
A
#
# COMPACT_ATOMS: atom_id res chain seq x y z
N MET A 1 -4.09 10.33 -7.74
CA MET A 1 -2.79 9.76 -8.19
C MET A 1 -2.95 8.64 -9.22
N PHE A 2 -3.99 7.81 -9.10
CA PHE A 2 -4.18 6.62 -9.96
C PHE A 2 -4.40 6.94 -11.45
N ASP A 3 -4.97 8.09 -11.80
CA ASP A 3 -5.12 8.52 -13.21
C ASP A 3 -3.78 8.68 -13.95
N GLN A 4 -2.68 8.85 -13.21
CA GLN A 4 -1.34 8.98 -13.79
C GLN A 4 -0.76 7.65 -14.26
N PHE A 5 -1.42 6.51 -13.98
CA PHE A 5 -0.94 5.19 -14.40
C PHE A 5 -0.79 5.06 -15.93
N VAL A 6 -1.53 5.85 -16.70
CA VAL A 6 -1.40 5.92 -18.17
C VAL A 6 -0.02 6.38 -18.65
N GLN A 7 0.76 7.06 -17.80
CA GLN A 7 2.10 7.55 -18.14
C GLN A 7 3.14 6.42 -18.15
N PHE A 8 2.84 5.26 -17.58
CA PHE A 8 3.79 4.17 -17.37
C PHE A 8 3.64 3.05 -18.41
N LYS A 9 3.39 3.42 -19.67
CA LYS A 9 3.27 2.49 -20.81
C LYS A 9 2.36 1.27 -20.53
N PRO A 10 1.11 1.49 -20.07
CA PRO A 10 0.17 0.39 -19.87
C PRO A 10 -0.01 -0.41 -21.17
N PRO A 11 -0.01 -1.75 -21.12
CA PRO A 11 -0.44 -2.54 -22.26
C PRO A 11 -1.81 -2.07 -22.76
N ALA A 12 -1.98 -1.99 -24.09
CA ALA A 12 -3.23 -1.50 -24.69
C ALA A 12 -4.46 -2.28 -24.20
N TYR A 13 -4.23 -3.53 -23.74
CA TYR A 13 -5.30 -4.32 -23.16
C TYR A 13 -5.75 -3.92 -21.74
N LEU A 14 -5.25 -2.83 -21.15
CA LEU A 14 -5.81 -2.32 -19.90
C LEU A 14 -6.93 -1.28 -20.14
N PHE A 15 -7.08 -0.74 -21.36
CA PHE A 15 -8.05 0.33 -21.71
C PHE A 15 -9.46 -0.13 -22.15
N MET A 16 -9.83 -1.41 -21.99
CA MET A 16 -11.10 -1.96 -22.48
C MET A 16 -11.66 -2.78 -21.33
N HIS A 17 -12.86 -2.44 -20.90
CA HIS A 17 -13.43 -3.02 -19.69
C HIS A 17 -14.06 -4.40 -19.96
N HIS A 18 -14.55 -4.62 -21.18
CA HIS A 18 -15.11 -5.88 -21.65
C HIS A 18 -14.11 -6.60 -22.54
N ARG A 19 -13.47 -7.64 -21.99
CA ARG A 19 -12.51 -8.47 -22.72
C ARG A 19 -12.71 -9.93 -22.34
N PRO A 20 -12.84 -10.86 -23.30
CA PRO A 20 -12.53 -12.25 -23.02
C PRO A 20 -11.03 -12.33 -22.72
N PHE A 21 -10.65 -12.87 -21.56
CA PHE A 21 -9.25 -13.04 -21.20
C PHE A 21 -8.59 -13.94 -22.26
N GLN A 22 -7.63 -13.37 -22.99
CA GLN A 22 -6.81 -14.06 -23.98
C GLN A 22 -5.35 -13.73 -23.63
N PRO A 23 -4.66 -14.57 -22.84
CA PRO A 23 -3.27 -14.37 -22.49
C PRO A 23 -2.41 -14.75 -23.70
N ARG A 24 -2.42 -13.91 -24.74
CA ARG A 24 -1.65 -14.12 -25.98
C ARG A 24 -0.62 -13.02 -26.26
N GLY A 25 -0.35 -12.17 -25.27
CA GLY A 25 0.66 -11.13 -25.36
C GLY A 25 1.92 -11.46 -24.55
N PRO A 26 3.07 -10.86 -24.88
CA PRO A 26 4.28 -10.96 -24.07
C PRO A 26 3.99 -10.47 -22.63
N VAL A 27 4.48 -11.20 -21.64
CA VAL A 27 4.31 -10.87 -20.20
C VAL A 27 5.14 -9.65 -19.79
N LEU A 28 6.34 -9.51 -20.37
CA LEU A 28 7.31 -8.49 -19.98
C LEU A 28 6.74 -7.06 -19.95
N PRO A 29 6.01 -6.56 -20.97
CA PRO A 29 5.41 -5.22 -20.91
C PRO A 29 4.45 -5.02 -19.75
N LEU A 30 3.66 -6.04 -19.37
CA LEU A 30 2.75 -5.95 -18.23
C LEU A 30 3.51 -5.93 -16.91
N LEU A 31 4.49 -6.82 -16.75
CA LEU A 31 5.30 -6.87 -15.55
C LEU A 31 6.10 -5.58 -15.35
N THR A 32 6.70 -5.03 -16.42
CA THR A 32 7.36 -3.73 -16.39
C THR A 32 6.38 -2.62 -16.01
N HIS A 33 5.19 -2.61 -16.60
CA HIS A 33 4.15 -1.64 -16.22
C HIS A 33 3.80 -1.74 -14.73
N PHE A 34 3.61 -2.95 -14.19
CA PHE A 34 3.37 -3.15 -12.77
C PHE A 34 4.52 -2.65 -11.89
N ALA A 35 5.77 -2.93 -12.25
CA ALA A 35 6.93 -2.45 -11.50
C ALA A 35 7.01 -0.92 -11.50
N ASP A 36 6.74 -0.28 -12.64
CA ASP A 36 6.78 1.17 -12.79
C ASP A 36 5.68 1.86 -11.96
N ILE A 37 4.43 1.39 -12.02
CA ILE A 37 3.34 2.00 -11.24
C ILE A 37 3.50 1.76 -9.73
N ASN A 38 4.02 0.59 -9.31
CA ASN A 38 4.30 0.33 -7.90
C ASN A 38 5.41 1.25 -7.38
N THR A 39 6.49 1.40 -8.14
CA THR A 39 7.56 2.35 -7.83
C THR A 39 7.01 3.77 -7.70
N PHE A 40 6.19 4.20 -8.66
CA PHE A 40 5.54 5.50 -8.61
C PHE A 40 4.66 5.67 -7.37
N MET A 41 3.84 4.68 -7.02
CA MET A 41 2.98 4.72 -5.83
C MET A 41 3.80 4.91 -4.55
N VAL A 42 4.87 4.11 -4.37
CA VAL A 42 5.77 4.25 -3.21
C VAL A 42 6.40 5.64 -3.16
N GLN A 43 6.83 6.20 -4.30
CA GLN A 43 7.35 7.57 -4.35
C GLN A 43 6.29 8.62 -3.96
N GLN A 44 5.03 8.43 -4.35
CA GLN A 44 3.95 9.34 -3.94
C GLN A 44 3.66 9.21 -2.43
N ILE A 45 3.71 8.01 -1.87
CA ILE A 45 3.58 7.79 -0.42
C ILE A 45 4.71 8.50 0.33
N ILE A 46 5.97 8.37 -0.13
CA ILE A 46 7.11 9.07 0.48
C ILE A 46 6.93 10.60 0.40
N LYS A 47 6.36 11.14 -0.69
CA LYS A 47 6.06 12.57 -0.79
C LYS A 47 4.97 12.97 0.21
N PHE A 48 3.89 12.19 0.28
CA PHE A 48 2.81 12.40 1.23
C PHE A 48 3.31 12.43 2.68
N THR A 49 4.15 11.47 3.09
CA THR A 49 4.66 11.44 4.47
C THR A 49 5.58 12.62 4.78
N LYS A 50 6.28 13.15 3.77
CA LYS A 50 7.11 14.35 3.94
C LYS A 50 6.29 15.62 4.20
N ASP A 51 5.02 15.65 3.80
CA ASP A 51 4.12 16.77 4.06
C ASP A 51 3.49 16.71 5.47
N LEU A 52 3.71 15.63 6.23
CA LEU A 52 3.21 15.46 7.59
C LEU A 52 4.24 15.97 8.62
N PRO A 53 3.95 17.05 9.38
CA PRO A 53 4.91 17.59 10.36
C PRO A 53 5.34 16.58 11.42
N LEU A 54 4.41 15.75 11.90
CA LEU A 54 4.67 14.72 12.91
C LEU A 54 5.65 13.64 12.40
N PHE A 55 5.52 13.24 11.13
CA PHE A 55 6.44 12.29 10.53
C PHE A 55 7.83 12.91 10.32
N ARG A 56 7.87 14.16 9.86
CA ARG A 56 9.12 14.90 9.62
C ARG A 56 9.93 15.18 10.88
N SER A 57 9.28 15.26 12.05
CA SER A 57 9.97 15.45 13.32
C SER A 57 10.66 14.21 13.88
N LEU A 58 10.40 13.02 13.31
CA LEU A 58 11.06 11.78 13.71
C LEU A 58 12.50 11.73 13.22
N THR A 59 13.32 10.84 13.81
CA THR A 59 14.67 10.60 13.30
C THR A 59 14.62 10.04 11.87
N MET A 60 15.69 10.23 11.09
CA MET A 60 15.74 9.66 9.72
C MET A 60 15.64 8.13 9.74
N GLU A 61 16.15 7.48 10.78
CA GLU A 61 16.06 6.03 10.98
C GLU A 61 14.62 5.59 11.19
N ASP A 62 13.89 6.27 12.09
CA ASP A 62 12.46 6.00 12.34
C ASP A 62 11.62 6.25 11.08
N GLN A 63 11.85 7.35 10.37
CA GLN A 63 11.15 7.63 9.10
C GLN A 63 11.34 6.50 8.09
N ILE A 64 12.57 5.97 7.97
CA ILE A 64 12.87 4.84 7.07
C ILE A 64 12.21 3.56 7.57
N SER A 65 12.27 3.27 8.86
CA SER A 65 11.69 2.07 9.46
C SER A 65 10.17 2.03 9.26
N LEU A 66 9.48 3.13 9.59
CA LEU A 66 8.03 3.25 9.41
C LEU A 66 7.63 3.14 7.93
N LEU A 67 8.35 3.79 7.02
CA LEU A 67 8.06 3.66 5.58
C LEU A 67 8.31 2.24 5.06
N LYS A 68 9.35 1.55 5.52
CA LYS A 68 9.62 0.15 5.13
C LYS A 68 8.50 -0.79 5.59
N GLY A 69 7.98 -0.61 6.80
CA GLY A 69 6.87 -1.41 7.32
C GLY A 69 5.54 -1.09 6.65
N ALA A 70 5.22 0.19 6.45
CA ALA A 70 3.87 0.60 6.11
C ALA A 70 3.62 0.93 4.63
N ALA A 71 4.65 1.13 3.79
CA ALA A 71 4.45 1.65 2.43
C ALA A 71 3.55 0.75 1.57
N VAL A 72 3.69 -0.58 1.68
CA VAL A 72 2.85 -1.53 0.93
C VAL A 72 1.42 -1.56 1.49
N GLU A 73 1.25 -1.47 2.81
CA GLU A 73 -0.08 -1.39 3.43
C GLU A 73 -0.84 -0.13 3.00
N ILE A 74 -0.17 1.03 3.08
CA ILE A 74 -0.73 2.33 2.66
C ILE A 74 -1.09 2.30 1.17
N LEU A 75 -0.27 1.64 0.34
CA LEU A 75 -0.53 1.45 -1.08
C LEU A 75 -1.85 0.70 -1.30
N HIS A 76 -2.05 -0.44 -0.63
CA HIS A 76 -3.28 -1.23 -0.78
C HIS A 76 -4.51 -0.56 -0.16
N ILE A 77 -4.37 0.14 0.98
CA ILE A 77 -5.45 0.95 1.57
C ILE A 77 -5.90 2.02 0.56
N SER A 78 -4.95 2.75 -0.02
CA SER A 78 -5.23 3.80 -1.00
C SER A 78 -5.81 3.24 -2.30
N LEU A 79 -5.26 2.13 -2.81
CA LEU A 79 -5.69 1.49 -4.05
C LEU A 79 -7.14 0.98 -3.96
N ASN A 80 -7.60 0.58 -2.76
CA ASN A 80 -8.96 0.10 -2.54
C ASN A 80 -10.04 1.14 -2.90
N THR A 81 -9.71 2.44 -2.91
CA THR A 81 -10.63 3.49 -3.39
C THR A 81 -11.04 3.26 -4.85
N THR A 82 -10.18 2.64 -5.66
CA THR A 82 -10.42 2.30 -7.07
C THR A 82 -11.07 0.93 -7.30
N PHE A 83 -11.20 0.10 -6.25
CA PHE A 83 -11.73 -1.26 -6.34
C PHE A 83 -13.25 -1.25 -6.46
N CYS A 84 -13.78 -2.04 -7.40
CA CYS A 84 -15.21 -2.23 -7.60
C CYS A 84 -15.65 -3.62 -7.11
N LEU A 85 -16.55 -3.66 -6.13
CA LEU A 85 -17.10 -4.92 -5.60
C LEU A 85 -17.87 -5.74 -6.64
N GLN A 86 -18.57 -5.09 -7.57
CA GLN A 86 -19.42 -5.78 -8.54
C GLN A 86 -18.61 -6.56 -9.58
N THR A 87 -17.49 -5.99 -10.04
CA THR A 87 -16.67 -6.60 -11.10
C THR A 87 -15.37 -7.19 -10.57
N GLU A 88 -15.04 -6.96 -9.30
CA GLU A 88 -13.79 -7.38 -8.66
C GLU A 88 -12.52 -6.86 -9.37
N ASN A 89 -12.62 -5.66 -9.96
CA ASN A 89 -11.54 -5.02 -10.72
C ASN A 89 -11.14 -3.68 -10.10
N PHE A 90 -9.94 -3.22 -10.42
CA PHE A 90 -9.45 -1.89 -10.07
C PHE A 90 -9.58 -0.96 -11.27
N PHE A 91 -10.22 0.19 -11.06
CA PHE A 91 -10.42 1.22 -12.08
C PHE A 91 -9.57 2.45 -11.78
N CYS A 92 -8.40 2.54 -12.42
CA CYS A 92 -7.44 3.63 -12.24
C CYS A 92 -7.50 4.54 -13.47
N GLY A 93 -8.37 5.56 -13.41
CA GLY A 93 -8.67 6.39 -14.57
C GLY A 93 -9.27 5.54 -15.71
N PRO A 94 -8.71 5.58 -16.94
CA PRO A 94 -9.21 4.78 -18.06
C PRO A 94 -8.75 3.32 -18.03
N LEU A 95 -7.92 2.93 -17.05
CA LEU A 95 -7.34 1.59 -16.96
C LEU A 95 -8.20 0.69 -16.07
N CYS A 96 -8.33 -0.56 -16.49
CA CYS A 96 -8.98 -1.62 -15.75
C CYS A 96 -7.98 -2.75 -15.50
N TYR A 97 -7.68 -3.01 -14.24
CA TYR A 97 -6.83 -4.12 -13.82
C TYR A 97 -7.70 -5.22 -13.23
N LYS A 98 -7.51 -6.43 -13.75
CA LYS A 98 -8.20 -7.63 -13.31
C LYS A 98 -7.23 -8.57 -12.60
N MET A 99 -7.79 -9.50 -11.84
CA MET A 99 -7.01 -10.55 -11.18
C MET A 99 -6.16 -11.34 -12.19
N GLU A 100 -6.72 -11.63 -13.36
CA GLU A 100 -6.06 -12.41 -14.40
C GLU A 100 -4.84 -11.69 -14.98
N ASP A 101 -4.81 -10.35 -14.95
CA ASP A 101 -3.64 -9.58 -15.37
C ASP A 101 -2.47 -9.83 -14.41
N ALA A 102 -2.72 -9.84 -13.10
CA ALA A 102 -1.69 -10.13 -12.10
C ALA A 102 -1.21 -11.59 -12.19
N VAL A 103 -2.11 -12.55 -12.41
CA VAL A 103 -1.73 -13.94 -12.66
C VAL A 103 -0.86 -14.04 -13.92
N HIS A 104 -1.24 -13.36 -15.01
CA HIS A 104 -0.47 -13.33 -16.25
C HIS A 104 0.90 -12.67 -16.10
N ALA A 105 1.03 -11.69 -15.20
CA ALA A 105 2.31 -11.07 -14.86
C ALA A 105 3.26 -11.99 -14.07
N GLY A 106 2.77 -13.13 -13.56
CA GLY A 106 3.56 -14.14 -12.87
C GLY A 106 3.43 -14.15 -11.34
N PHE A 107 2.46 -13.41 -10.78
CA PHE A 107 2.18 -13.48 -9.33
C PHE A 107 1.44 -14.78 -8.98
N GLN A 108 1.76 -15.34 -7.81
CA GLN A 108 1.12 -16.57 -7.31
C GLN A 108 -0.36 -16.34 -7.03
N TYR A 109 -1.19 -17.32 -7.41
CA TYR A 109 -2.64 -17.21 -7.27
C TYR A 109 -3.07 -17.07 -5.81
N GLU A 110 -2.47 -17.84 -4.89
CA GLU A 110 -2.79 -17.84 -3.47
C GLU A 110 -2.48 -16.48 -2.81
N PHE A 111 -1.37 -15.86 -3.23
CA PHE A 111 -1.02 -14.50 -2.82
C PHE A 111 -2.07 -13.50 -3.31
N LEU A 112 -2.43 -13.58 -4.60
CA LEU A 112 -3.41 -12.67 -5.19
C LEU A 112 -4.80 -12.85 -4.57
N GLU A 113 -5.21 -14.07 -4.28
CA GLU A 113 -6.49 -14.37 -3.62
C GLU A 113 -6.58 -13.67 -2.26
N SER A 114 -5.48 -13.67 -1.50
CA SER A 114 -5.39 -12.96 -0.23
C SER A 114 -5.52 -11.44 -0.41
N ILE A 115 -4.87 -10.86 -1.42
CA ILE A 115 -4.99 -9.44 -1.77
C ILE A 115 -6.44 -9.10 -2.19
N LEU A 116 -7.05 -9.93 -3.02
CA LEU A 116 -8.43 -9.72 -3.46
C LEU A 116 -9.41 -9.80 -2.29
N HIS A 117 -9.21 -10.76 -1.39
CA HIS A 117 -10.01 -10.89 -0.17
C HIS A 117 -9.90 -9.63 0.72
N PHE A 118 -8.68 -9.10 0.91
CA PHE A 118 -8.47 -7.82 1.60
C PHE A 118 -9.27 -6.69 0.96
N HIS A 119 -9.21 -6.52 -0.37
CA HIS A 119 -9.90 -5.44 -1.03
C HIS A 119 -11.43 -5.59 -1.01
N LYS A 120 -11.96 -6.82 -1.09
CA LYS A 120 -13.39 -7.11 -0.89
C LYS A 120 -13.86 -6.69 0.49
N ASN A 121 -13.13 -7.11 1.53
CA ASN A 121 -13.49 -6.80 2.91
C ASN A 121 -13.43 -5.29 3.16
N LEU A 122 -12.32 -4.63 2.82
CA LEU A 122 -12.16 -3.20 3.05
C LEU A 122 -13.19 -2.36 2.28
N LYS A 123 -13.47 -2.73 1.02
CA LYS A 123 -14.48 -1.99 0.23
C LYS A 123 -15.90 -2.22 0.77
N GLY A 124 -16.18 -3.40 1.32
CA GLY A 124 -17.46 -3.74 1.94
C GLY A 124 -17.75 -2.97 3.23
N LEU A 125 -16.74 -2.34 3.84
CA LEU A 125 -16.95 -1.45 5.00
C LEU A 125 -17.50 -0.07 4.62
N HIS A 126 -17.51 0.27 3.32
CA HIS A 126 -18.01 1.55 2.82
C HIS A 126 -17.39 2.78 3.50
N LEU A 127 -16.09 2.73 3.75
CA LEU A 127 -15.35 3.80 4.42
C LEU A 127 -15.44 5.13 3.65
N GLN A 128 -15.50 6.21 4.42
CA GLN A 128 -15.35 7.58 3.94
C GLN A 128 -13.87 7.92 3.74
N GLU A 129 -13.60 8.97 2.96
CA GLU A 129 -12.23 9.42 2.69
C GLU A 129 -11.40 9.68 3.96
N PRO A 130 -11.93 10.36 5.02
CA PRO A 130 -11.17 10.53 6.26
C PRO A 130 -10.85 9.21 6.97
N GLU A 131 -11.71 8.21 6.87
CA GLU A 131 -11.50 6.90 7.51
C GLU A 131 -10.39 6.11 6.80
N TYR A 132 -10.32 6.17 5.46
CA TYR A 132 -9.18 5.63 4.70
C TYR A 132 -7.87 6.29 5.11
N VAL A 133 -7.86 7.62 5.22
CA VAL A 133 -6.65 8.38 5.61
C VAL A 133 -6.23 8.05 7.04
N LEU A 134 -7.19 7.93 7.97
CA LEU A 134 -6.91 7.52 9.35
C LEU A 134 -6.32 6.11 9.41
N MET A 135 -6.88 5.16 8.66
CA MET A 135 -6.34 3.79 8.59
C MET A 135 -4.92 3.77 8.03
N ALA A 136 -4.64 4.54 6.97
CA ALA A 136 -3.30 4.68 6.40
C ALA A 136 -2.32 5.35 7.40
N ALA A 137 -2.79 6.33 8.19
CA ALA A 137 -1.98 6.94 9.23
C ALA A 137 -1.68 5.97 10.38
N THR A 138 -2.65 5.13 10.79
CA THR A 138 -2.42 4.07 11.77
C THR A 138 -1.37 3.07 11.29
N ALA A 139 -1.44 2.65 10.02
CA ALA A 139 -0.39 1.81 9.42
C ALA A 139 0.97 2.52 9.44
N LEU A 140 1.03 3.80 9.04
CA LEU A 140 2.27 4.58 9.01
C LEU A 140 2.94 4.73 10.38
N PHE A 141 2.16 4.97 11.43
CA PHE A 141 2.66 5.23 12.79
C PHE A 141 2.58 3.97 13.68
N SER A 142 2.74 2.79 13.08
CA SER A 142 2.85 1.53 13.81
C SER A 142 4.31 1.25 14.17
N PRO A 143 4.65 1.00 15.45
CA PRO A 143 6.01 0.61 15.83
C PRO A 143 6.37 -0.71 15.13
N GLY A 144 7.49 -0.74 14.40
CA GLY A 144 7.97 -1.95 13.75
C GLY A 144 8.40 -3.02 14.76
N GLU A 145 8.55 -4.27 14.30
CA GLU A 145 8.98 -5.41 15.14
C GLU A 145 10.37 -5.23 15.78
N ASP A 146 11.17 -4.27 15.31
CA ASP A 146 12.50 -3.93 15.85
C ASP A 146 12.46 -3.03 17.10
N HIS A 147 11.28 -2.58 17.54
CA HIS A 147 11.17 -1.94 18.85
C HIS A 147 11.13 -3.02 19.95
N PRO A 148 11.96 -2.91 21.00
CA PRO A 148 11.83 -3.78 22.15
C PRO A 148 10.38 -3.71 22.63
N LYS A 149 9.75 -4.89 22.79
CA LYS A 149 8.38 -4.99 23.30
C LYS A 149 8.29 -4.15 24.57
N ALA A 150 7.16 -3.52 24.83
CA ALA A 150 6.94 -2.76 26.07
C ALA A 150 7.27 -3.58 27.34
N GLU A 151 7.27 -4.92 27.23
CA GLU A 151 7.71 -5.88 28.25
C GLU A 151 9.23 -5.85 28.55
N GLU A 152 10.08 -5.47 27.59
CA GLU A 152 11.55 -5.34 27.78
C GLU A 152 11.95 -3.97 28.35
N LEU A 153 11.06 -2.98 28.29
CA LEU A 153 11.25 -1.64 28.89
C LEU A 153 10.85 -1.59 30.37
N TRP A 154 10.40 -2.72 30.94
CA TRP A 154 10.00 -2.86 32.34
C TRP A 154 10.88 -3.89 33.07
N PRO A 155 11.36 -3.60 34.29
CA PRO A 155 11.11 -2.41 35.08
C PRO A 155 12.11 -1.28 34.84
N LEU A 156 11.62 -0.03 34.92
CA LEU A 156 12.45 1.17 34.94
C LEU A 156 13.57 1.02 36.00
N PRO A 157 14.80 1.53 35.73
CA PRO A 157 15.83 1.58 36.75
C PRO A 157 15.34 2.39 37.96
N PRO A 158 15.68 1.98 39.20
CA PRO A 158 15.25 2.69 40.40
C PRO A 158 15.74 4.13 40.37
N LEU A 159 14.84 5.07 40.70
CA LEU A 159 15.18 6.48 40.85
C LEU A 159 16.35 6.62 41.83
N PRO A 160 17.36 7.47 41.55
CA PRO A 160 18.46 7.68 42.46
C PRO A 160 17.93 8.21 43.80
N ASN A 161 18.29 7.50 44.88
CA ASN A 161 17.88 7.83 46.25
C ASN A 161 18.21 9.30 46.56
N SER A 162 17.17 10.09 46.81
CA SER A 162 17.29 11.42 47.41
C SER A 162 17.62 11.29 48.90
N ARG A 163 18.85 10.88 49.23
CA ARG A 163 19.43 11.04 50.57
C ARG A 163 20.90 11.40 50.47
N SER A 164 21.15 12.70 50.38
CA SER A 164 22.36 13.34 50.90
C SER A 164 22.10 14.84 51.07
N LEU A 165 21.41 15.18 52.15
CA LEU A 165 21.62 16.40 52.93
C LEU A 165 21.46 16.02 54.41
#